data_AF-A0A7W3T977-F1
#
_entry.id   AF-A0A7W3T977-F1
#
_cell.length_a   1.000
_cell.length_b   1.000
_cell.length_c   1.000
_cell.angle_alpha   90.00
_cell.angle_beta   90.00
_cell.angle_gamma   90.00
#
_symmetry.space_group_name_H-M   'P 1'
#
loop_
_entity.id
_entity.type
_entity.pdbx_description
1 polymer ?
#
loop_
_entity_poly.entity_id
_entity_poly.type
_entity_poly.pdbx_seq_one_letter_code
_entity_poly.pdbx_strand_id
1 'polypeptide(L)'
;PAPTAPGSLVELVQTPRQREILDRLTAVMSLLEGHADYVMDGVGPQVVPSVAEIREKFARRRRTGAGRLDRVLRRVLGMDAKLRQYRDGERFVRTVVDEVGMAGFNRVWTSPNTLPTRAEIARPEEWVARVRPAAGTGG
;
A
#
# COMPACT_ATOMS: atom_id res chain seq x y z
N PRO A 1 -16.68 -27.55 8.68
CA PRO A 1 -16.60 -26.39 7.75
C PRO A 1 -17.09 -25.14 8.49
N ALA A 2 -16.18 -24.21 8.80
CA ALA A 2 -16.54 -22.97 9.50
C ALA A 2 -17.17 -21.97 8.50
N PRO A 3 -18.22 -21.23 8.88
CA PRO A 3 -18.86 -20.28 7.98
C PRO A 3 -17.90 -19.12 7.65
N THR A 4 -17.73 -18.87 6.36
CA THR A 4 -17.09 -17.67 5.80
C THR A 4 -17.80 -16.43 6.34
N ALA A 5 -17.08 -15.58 7.07
CA ALA A 5 -17.62 -14.32 7.57
C ALA A 5 -18.13 -13.45 6.40
N PRO A 6 -19.36 -12.91 6.47
CA PRO A 6 -19.89 -12.06 5.42
C PRO A 6 -19.07 -10.77 5.35
N GLY A 7 -18.78 -10.32 4.12
CA GLY A 7 -18.23 -8.99 3.86
C GLY A 7 -19.01 -7.93 4.63
N SER A 8 -18.29 -6.90 5.08
CA SER A 8 -18.85 -5.83 5.92
C SER A 8 -20.20 -5.37 5.36
N LEU A 9 -21.21 -5.20 6.21
CA LEU A 9 -22.56 -4.72 5.82
C LEU A 9 -22.50 -3.44 4.96
N VAL A 10 -21.40 -2.70 5.06
CA VAL A 10 -21.09 -1.52 4.26
C VAL A 10 -20.84 -1.84 2.78
N GLU A 11 -20.20 -2.97 2.42
CA GLU A 11 -20.00 -3.38 1.02
C GLU A 11 -21.31 -3.78 0.32
N LEU A 12 -22.25 -4.34 1.07
CA LEU A 12 -23.55 -4.83 0.56
C LEU A 12 -24.53 -3.70 0.21
N VAL A 13 -24.37 -2.51 0.79
CA VAL A 13 -25.30 -1.37 0.62
C VAL A 13 -24.70 -0.26 -0.27
N GLN A 14 -23.48 -0.44 -0.77
CA GLN A 14 -22.82 0.56 -1.61
C GLN A 14 -23.29 0.56 -3.06
N THR A 15 -23.46 1.76 -3.60
CA THR A 15 -23.60 1.96 -5.05
C THR A 15 -22.30 1.63 -5.78
N PRO A 16 -22.33 1.26 -7.08
CA PRO A 16 -21.13 1.00 -7.87
C PRO A 16 -20.12 2.16 -7.83
N ARG A 17 -20.61 3.40 -7.82
CA ARG A 17 -19.78 4.60 -7.74
C ARG A 17 -19.05 4.73 -6.41
N GLN A 18 -19.70 4.40 -5.29
CA GLN A 18 -19.07 4.42 -3.97
C GLN A 18 -17.98 3.35 -3.85
N ARG A 19 -18.20 2.16 -4.43
CA ARG A 19 -17.17 1.11 -4.48
C ARG A 19 -15.92 1.57 -5.23
N GLU A 20 -16.10 2.17 -6.40
CA GLU A 20 -14.99 2.69 -7.21
C GLU A 20 -14.17 3.76 -6.47
N ILE A 21 -14.85 4.67 -5.74
CA ILE A 21 -14.18 5.70 -4.93
C ILE A 21 -13.38 5.06 -3.81
N LEU A 22 -13.96 4.08 -3.11
CA LEU A 22 -13.27 3.38 -2.03
C LEU A 22 -12.07 2.59 -2.52
N ASP A 23 -12.18 1.88 -3.65
CA ASP A 23 -11.05 1.16 -4.25
C ASP A 23 -9.89 2.11 -4.60
N ARG A 24 -10.19 3.31 -5.10
CA ARG A 24 -9.16 4.34 -5.36
C ARG A 24 -8.52 4.85 -4.07
N LEU A 25 -9.32 5.15 -3.06
CA LEU A 25 -8.82 5.59 -1.75
C LEU A 25 -7.92 4.51 -1.12
N THR A 26 -8.35 3.25 -1.19
CA THR A 26 -7.57 2.09 -0.74
C THR A 26 -6.23 2.03 -1.49
N ALA A 27 -6.22 2.18 -2.82
CA ALA A 27 -4.98 2.15 -3.59
C ALA A 27 -4.01 3.29 -3.20
N VAL A 28 -4.51 4.52 -3.02
CA VAL A 28 -3.67 5.65 -2.57
C VAL A 28 -3.09 5.40 -1.18
N MET A 29 -3.91 4.91 -0.25
CA MET A 29 -3.44 4.59 1.11
C MET A 29 -2.35 3.51 1.10
N SER A 30 -2.53 2.46 0.29
CA SER A 30 -1.50 1.42 0.10
C SER A 30 -0.18 1.98 -0.41
N LEU A 31 -0.22 2.88 -1.40
CA LEU A 31 0.96 3.52 -1.95
C LEU A 31 1.69 4.34 -0.88
N LEU A 32 0.96 5.19 -0.15
CA LEU A 32 1.53 6.05 0.90
C LEU A 32 2.20 5.22 2.01
N GLU A 33 1.52 4.19 2.47
CA GLU A 33 2.03 3.29 3.51
C GLU A 33 3.26 2.52 3.01
N GLY A 34 3.18 1.92 1.82
CA GLY A 34 4.29 1.17 1.22
C GLY A 34 5.51 2.04 0.94
N HIS A 35 5.31 3.29 0.50
CA HIS A 35 6.40 4.23 0.27
C HIS A 35 7.07 4.64 1.57
N ALA A 36 6.29 4.90 2.62
CA ALA A 36 6.83 5.21 3.94
C ALA A 36 7.66 4.04 4.48
N ASP A 37 7.15 2.80 4.42
CA ASP A 37 7.91 1.63 4.88
C ASP A 37 9.19 1.43 4.04
N TYR A 38 9.11 1.54 2.70
CA TYR A 38 10.27 1.43 1.81
C TYR A 38 11.35 2.49 2.11
N VAL A 39 10.96 3.75 2.24
CA VAL A 39 11.91 4.82 2.58
C VAL A 39 12.51 4.59 3.95
N MET A 40 11.70 4.19 4.94
CA MET A 40 12.14 3.87 6.30
C MET A 40 13.08 2.65 6.38
N ASP A 41 13.02 1.72 5.42
CA ASP A 41 14.02 0.65 5.22
C ASP A 41 15.33 1.19 4.65
N GLY A 42 15.24 2.12 3.69
CA GLY A 42 16.39 2.73 3.01
C GLY A 42 17.19 3.72 3.88
N VAL A 43 16.60 4.23 4.96
CA VAL A 43 17.33 5.06 5.95
C VAL A 43 18.26 4.16 6.76
N GLY A 44 19.47 3.94 6.24
CA GLY A 44 20.48 3.13 6.91
C GLY A 44 20.97 3.76 8.23
N PRO A 45 21.78 3.01 9.01
CA PRO A 45 22.39 3.49 10.25
C PRO A 45 23.20 4.78 10.11
N GLN A 46 23.63 5.08 8.87
CA GLN A 46 24.39 6.27 8.52
C GLN A 46 23.58 7.57 8.68
N VAL A 47 22.24 7.50 8.58
CA VAL A 47 21.34 8.65 8.78
C VAL A 47 20.59 8.52 10.10
N VAL A 48 20.18 7.31 10.49
CA VAL A 48 19.54 7.03 11.79
C VAL A 48 20.17 5.80 12.44
N PRO A 49 21.17 5.96 13.33
CA PRO A 49 21.90 4.83 13.94
C PRO A 49 21.01 3.83 14.69
N SER A 50 19.88 4.28 15.24
CA SER A 50 18.94 3.46 16.04
C SER A 50 17.78 2.88 15.22
N VAL A 51 17.79 2.97 13.89
CA VAL A 51 16.67 2.57 13.02
C VAL A 51 16.23 1.12 13.24
N ALA A 52 17.17 0.20 13.49
CA ALA A 52 16.87 -1.21 13.75
C ALA A 52 16.10 -1.40 15.07
N GLU A 53 16.51 -0.71 16.13
CA GLU A 53 15.87 -0.79 17.45
C GLU A 53 14.49 -0.12 17.44
N ILE A 54 14.34 1.01 16.73
CA ILE A 54 13.06 1.68 16.52
C ILE A 54 12.10 0.73 15.79
N ARG A 55 12.54 0.09 14.70
CA ARG A 55 11.76 -0.88 13.94
C ARG A 55 11.29 -2.04 14.80
N GLU A 56 12.17 -2.63 15.61
CA GLU A 56 11.83 -3.72 16.52
C GLU A 56 10.76 -3.29 17.54
N LYS A 57 10.94 -2.11 18.16
CA LYS A 57 9.98 -1.56 19.13
C LYS A 57 8.62 -1.29 18.50
N PHE A 58 8.57 -0.73 17.29
CA PHE A 58 7.32 -0.51 16.56
C PHE A 58 6.64 -1.82 16.13
N ALA A 59 7.40 -2.80 15.65
CA ALA A 59 6.88 -4.14 15.33
C ALA A 59 6.30 -4.82 16.57
N ARG A 60 6.99 -4.73 17.71
CA ARG A 60 6.51 -5.23 19.01
C ARG A 60 5.24 -4.50 19.45
N ARG A 61 5.19 -3.17 19.37
CA ARG A 61 4.00 -2.37 19.70
C ARG A 61 2.80 -2.70 18.82
N ARG A 62 3.00 -2.98 17.54
CA ARG A 62 1.92 -3.45 16.63
C ARG A 62 1.37 -4.81 17.07
N ARG A 63 2.22 -5.71 17.55
CA ARG A 63 1.82 -7.03 18.05
C ARG A 63 1.11 -6.96 19.41
N THR A 64 1.51 -6.03 20.29
CA THR A 64 1.01 -5.95 21.67
C THR A 64 -0.07 -4.89 21.91
N GLY A 65 -0.16 -3.84 21.08
CA GLY A 65 -0.98 -2.64 21.29
C GLY A 65 -2.43 -2.71 20.81
N ALA A 66 -2.95 -3.88 20.44
CA ALA A 66 -4.34 -4.03 20.01
C ALA A 66 -5.31 -3.98 21.21
N GLY A 67 -5.58 -2.78 21.73
CA GLY A 67 -6.59 -2.53 22.76
C GLY A 67 -8.00 -2.96 22.32
N ARG A 68 -8.87 -3.29 23.28
CA ARG A 68 -10.24 -3.78 23.05
C ARG A 68 -11.06 -2.88 22.11
N LEU A 69 -10.87 -1.57 22.17
CA LEU A 69 -11.55 -0.58 21.33
C LEU A 69 -11.07 -0.61 19.88
N ASP A 70 -9.75 -0.71 19.68
CA ASP A 70 -9.14 -0.87 18.36
C ASP A 70 -9.73 -2.13 17.70
N ARG A 71 -9.75 -3.27 18.41
CA ARG A 71 -10.32 -4.57 17.98
C ARG A 71 -11.79 -4.53 17.51
N VAL A 72 -12.59 -3.59 18.00
CA VAL A 72 -14.00 -3.41 17.59
C VAL A 72 -14.09 -2.60 16.28
N LEU A 73 -13.32 -1.52 16.17
CA LEU A 73 -13.13 -0.80 14.90
C LEU A 73 -12.55 -1.71 13.80
N ARG A 74 -11.63 -2.62 14.18
CA ARG A 74 -11.07 -3.66 13.28
C ARG A 74 -12.15 -4.58 12.69
N ARG A 75 -13.20 -4.88 13.47
CA ARG A 75 -14.27 -5.83 13.12
C ARG A 75 -15.37 -5.19 12.28
N VAL A 76 -15.61 -3.90 12.46
CA VAL A 76 -16.61 -3.12 11.70
C VAL A 76 -16.07 -2.69 10.31
N LEU A 77 -14.76 -2.46 10.18
CA LEU A 77 -14.11 -2.02 8.94
C LEU A 77 -13.33 -3.13 8.19
N GLY A 78 -13.49 -4.41 8.54
CA GLY A 78 -12.96 -5.53 7.76
C GLY A 78 -11.42 -5.64 7.79
N MET A 79 -10.85 -6.05 8.91
CA MET A 79 -9.39 -6.01 9.07
C MET A 79 -8.52 -7.00 8.33
N ASP A 80 -9.10 -8.02 7.75
CA ASP A 80 -8.33 -8.90 6.85
C ASP A 80 -7.99 -8.20 5.54
N ALA A 81 -8.77 -7.18 5.13
CA ALA A 81 -8.45 -6.35 3.98
C ALA A 81 -7.26 -5.42 4.29
N LYS A 82 -7.27 -4.79 5.47
CA LYS A 82 -6.24 -3.83 5.88
C LYS A 82 -4.84 -4.45 6.03
N LEU A 83 -4.74 -5.68 6.53
CA LEU A 83 -3.44 -6.37 6.69
C LEU A 83 -2.84 -6.88 5.38
N ARG A 84 -3.67 -7.32 4.42
CA ARG A 84 -3.19 -7.66 3.06
C ARG A 84 -2.67 -6.43 2.34
N GLN A 85 -3.38 -5.32 2.50
CA GLN A 85 -3.06 -4.02 1.92
C GLN A 85 -1.63 -3.52 2.27
N TYR A 86 -1.16 -3.74 3.50
CA TYR A 86 0.20 -3.38 3.94
C TYR A 86 1.30 -4.11 3.14
N ARG A 87 1.16 -5.43 2.96
CA ARG A 87 2.17 -6.24 2.24
C ARG A 87 2.18 -5.95 0.75
N ASP A 88 1.04 -5.57 0.21
CA ASP A 88 0.89 -5.29 -1.20
C ASP A 88 1.49 -3.93 -1.58
N GLY A 89 1.34 -2.91 -0.72
CA GLY A 89 1.94 -1.60 -0.92
C GLY A 89 3.47 -1.63 -0.90
N GLU A 90 4.08 -2.27 0.12
CA GLU A 90 5.54 -2.38 0.22
C GLU A 90 6.14 -3.15 -0.99
N ARG A 91 5.52 -4.28 -1.36
CA ARG A 91 5.92 -5.06 -2.53
C ARG A 91 5.83 -4.22 -3.80
N PHE A 92 4.74 -3.47 -3.99
CA PHE A 92 4.58 -2.58 -5.13
C PHE A 92 5.74 -1.58 -5.23
N VAL A 93 6.03 -0.84 -4.15
CA VAL A 93 7.09 0.18 -4.17
C VAL A 93 8.44 -0.47 -4.42
N ARG A 94 8.75 -1.59 -3.76
CA ARG A 94 10.00 -2.33 -3.96
C ARG A 94 10.17 -2.77 -5.40
N THR A 95 9.18 -3.46 -5.97
CA THR A 95 9.23 -3.94 -7.36
C THR A 95 9.38 -2.80 -8.36
N VAL A 96 8.63 -1.71 -8.20
CA VAL A 96 8.74 -0.55 -9.11
C VAL A 96 10.10 0.12 -8.99
N VAL A 97 10.60 0.35 -7.78
CA VAL A 97 11.91 0.98 -7.58
C VAL A 97 13.04 0.08 -8.11
N ASP A 98 12.95 -1.23 -7.93
CA ASP A 98 13.92 -2.19 -8.47
C ASP A 98 13.93 -2.18 -10.01
N GLU A 99 12.78 -1.95 -10.65
CA GLU A 99 12.67 -1.96 -12.12
C GLU A 99 13.02 -0.61 -12.79
N VAL A 100 12.60 0.52 -12.22
CA VAL A 100 12.75 1.85 -12.86
C VAL A 100 13.53 2.87 -12.03
N GLY A 101 14.07 2.45 -10.89
CA GLY A 101 14.75 3.33 -9.94
C GLY A 101 13.81 4.31 -9.23
N MET A 102 14.33 4.97 -8.19
CA MET A 102 13.56 5.93 -7.40
C MET A 102 13.05 7.11 -8.24
N ALA A 103 13.85 7.60 -9.20
CA ALA A 103 13.44 8.67 -10.11
C ALA A 103 12.27 8.25 -11.01
N GLY A 104 12.26 6.99 -11.49
CA GLY A 104 11.15 6.44 -12.25
C GLY A 104 9.90 6.23 -11.40
N PHE A 105 10.06 5.74 -10.17
CA PHE A 105 8.98 5.58 -9.20
C PHE A 105 8.31 6.91 -8.85
N ASN A 106 9.09 7.99 -8.64
CA ASN A 106 8.58 9.30 -8.24
C ASN A 106 7.59 9.93 -9.24
N ARG A 107 7.46 9.38 -10.45
CA ARG A 107 6.38 9.74 -11.37
C ARG A 107 5.00 9.54 -10.79
N VAL A 108 4.83 8.63 -9.83
CA VAL A 108 3.55 8.39 -9.15
C VAL A 108 2.92 9.67 -8.58
N TRP A 109 3.75 10.65 -8.22
CA TRP A 109 3.35 11.95 -7.64
C TRP A 109 3.06 13.05 -8.65
N THR A 110 3.25 12.81 -9.95
CA THR A 110 3.17 13.87 -10.97
C THR A 110 1.73 14.22 -11.37
N SER A 111 0.79 13.28 -11.20
CA SER A 111 -0.62 13.48 -11.55
C SER A 111 -1.53 12.46 -10.83
N PRO A 112 -2.83 12.76 -10.63
CA PRO A 112 -3.80 11.73 -10.25
C PRO A 112 -3.82 10.53 -11.21
N ASN A 113 -3.51 10.74 -12.49
CA ASN A 113 -3.47 9.66 -13.50
C ASN A 113 -2.25 8.75 -13.34
N THR A 114 -1.20 9.17 -12.64
CA THR A 114 -0.02 8.33 -12.37
C THR A 114 -0.15 7.55 -11.07
N LEU A 115 -1.22 7.74 -10.30
CA LEU A 115 -1.49 6.91 -9.12
C LEU A 115 -1.77 5.45 -9.55
N PRO A 116 -1.35 4.46 -8.76
CA PRO A 116 -1.67 3.08 -9.01
C PRO A 116 -3.14 2.81 -8.66
N THR A 117 -3.74 1.92 -9.43
CA THR A 117 -5.00 1.27 -9.10
C THR A 117 -4.76 0.09 -8.17
N ARG A 118 -5.83 -0.42 -7.56
CA ARG A 118 -5.75 -1.61 -6.71
C ARG A 118 -5.19 -2.84 -7.45
N ALA A 119 -5.54 -3.01 -8.72
CA ALA A 119 -5.04 -4.11 -9.56
C ALA A 119 -3.54 -4.00 -9.80
N GLU A 120 -3.05 -2.79 -9.99
CA GLU A 120 -1.62 -2.50 -10.21
C GLU A 120 -0.80 -2.61 -8.93
N ILE A 121 -1.37 -2.35 -7.75
CA ILE A 121 -0.69 -2.65 -6.49
C ILE A 121 -0.51 -4.17 -6.32
N ALA A 122 -1.46 -4.96 -6.82
CA ALA A 122 -1.30 -6.41 -6.85
C ALA A 122 -0.29 -6.87 -7.93
N ARG A 123 -0.16 -6.12 -9.04
CA ARG A 123 0.67 -6.41 -10.22
C ARG A 123 1.50 -5.18 -10.63
N PRO A 124 2.61 -4.90 -9.93
CA PRO A 124 3.36 -3.66 -10.08
C PRO A 124 3.88 -3.38 -11.51
N GLU A 125 4.16 -4.44 -12.26
CA GLU A 125 4.58 -4.40 -13.66
C GLU A 125 3.58 -3.67 -14.59
N GLU A 126 2.28 -3.74 -14.28
CA GLU A 126 1.26 -3.05 -15.07
C GLU A 126 1.32 -1.54 -14.92
N TRP A 127 1.62 -1.07 -13.69
CA TRP A 127 1.82 0.34 -13.44
C TRP A 127 3.05 0.85 -14.20
N VAL A 128 4.15 0.09 -14.16
CA VAL A 128 5.38 0.45 -14.87
C VAL A 128 5.10 0.55 -16.36
N ALA A 129 4.43 -0.45 -16.95
CA ALA A 129 4.07 -0.44 -18.36
C ALA A 129 3.21 0.77 -18.76
N ARG A 130 2.27 1.19 -17.90
CA ARG A 130 1.40 2.34 -18.15
C ARG A 130 2.08 3.69 -17.98
N VAL A 131 2.97 3.82 -16.99
CA VAL A 131 3.56 5.10 -16.59
C VAL A 131 4.95 5.32 -17.20
N ARG A 132 5.59 4.28 -17.76
CA ARG A 132 6.84 4.44 -18.50
C ARG A 132 6.57 5.33 -19.72
N PRO A 133 7.37 6.38 -19.96
CA PRO A 133 7.28 7.11 -21.21
C PRO A 133 7.51 6.14 -22.36
N ALA A 134 6.78 6.30 -23.46
CA ALA A 134 7.09 5.59 -24.70
C ALA A 134 8.58 5.75 -24.95
N ALA A 135 9.30 4.63 -25.13
CA ALA A 135 10.71 4.68 -25.46
C ALA A 135 10.84 5.62 -26.65
N GLY A 136 11.50 6.76 -26.44
CA GLY A 136 11.67 7.76 -27.48
C GLY A 136 12.27 7.05 -28.68
N THR A 137 11.53 7.06 -29.79
CA THR A 137 12.07 6.71 -31.08
C THR A 137 13.23 7.68 -31.30
N GLY A 138 14.45 7.20 -31.05
CA GLY A 138 15.65 7.95 -31.37
C GLY A 138 15.66 8.22 -32.87
N GLY A 139 15.61 9.49 -33.22
CA GLY A 139 15.90 10.05 -34.54
C GLY A 139 16.92 11.16 -34.35
#